data_AF-A0A7T5E1C6-F1
#
_entry.id   AF-A0A7T5E1C6-F1
#
_cell.length_a   1.000
_cell.length_b   1.000
_cell.length_c   1.000
_cell.angle_alpha   90.00
_cell.angle_beta   90.00
_cell.angle_gamma   90.00
#
_symmetry.space_group_name_H-M   'P 1'
#
loop_
_entity.id
_entity.type
_entity.pdbx_description
1 polymer ?
#
loop_
_entity_poly.entity_id
_entity_poly.type
_entity_poly.pdbx_seq_one_letter_code
_entity_poly.pdbx_strand_id
1 'polypeptide(L)'
;MKPTRFLPPSVLRDRGSRLARGLPLANHAGLTLIECLVAIVMVALVASAITPALVLSVATRVQSQKAEQAMALGQSEIDRIRTLAERGQLVPPTPLPALTADSAFRGVTEVPVAANNVLDNDPAAQVGAAVGLNNIVNRNGPALPATTNPTQTRQFDVNNDGTPDFVVQTYRTRGLVVNGEPVAFAVGVRVYDYNAVANGTGGNLEREPISLGISAGQGQRLRRPITAFYTTVSVSERGDSLCDLLRYSQSTTGVNVTRPPGCPP
;
A
#
# COMPACT_ATOMS: atom_id res chain seq x y z
N MET A 1 12.61 -31.99 11.84
CA MET A 1 12.07 -30.73 12.40
C MET A 1 11.82 -30.93 13.88
N LYS A 2 12.43 -30.09 14.71
CA LYS A 2 12.61 -30.27 16.16
C LYS A 2 11.56 -29.39 16.88
N PRO A 3 10.70 -29.94 17.77
CA PRO A 3 9.70 -29.12 18.44
C PRO A 3 10.33 -28.36 19.61
N THR A 4 10.30 -27.04 19.54
CA THR A 4 10.70 -26.12 20.62
C THR A 4 9.60 -26.05 21.68
N ARG A 5 9.91 -26.54 22.88
CA ARG A 5 9.08 -26.43 24.08
C ARG A 5 8.88 -24.97 24.47
N PHE A 6 7.63 -24.54 24.58
CA PHE A 6 7.20 -23.32 25.25
C PHE A 6 7.28 -23.55 26.77
N LEU A 7 8.02 -22.71 27.48
CA LEU A 7 8.03 -22.67 28.95
C LEU A 7 7.04 -21.59 29.43
N PRO A 8 6.30 -21.82 30.53
CA PRO A 8 5.40 -20.83 31.11
C PRO A 8 6.18 -19.77 31.93
N PRO A 9 5.67 -18.52 32.04
CA PRO A 9 6.27 -17.51 32.88
C PRO A 9 6.03 -17.81 34.37
N SER A 10 7.14 -17.96 35.09
CA SER A 10 7.19 -18.13 36.54
C SER A 10 6.63 -16.91 37.27
N VAL A 11 5.56 -17.14 38.03
CA VAL A 11 4.98 -16.21 39.01
C VAL A 11 6.01 -15.96 40.12
N LEU A 12 6.67 -14.81 40.10
CA LEU A 12 7.59 -14.38 41.14
C LEU A 12 6.85 -13.45 42.12
N ARG A 13 6.31 -14.13 43.13
CA ARG A 13 5.70 -13.58 44.34
C ARG A 13 6.79 -12.95 45.20
N ASP A 14 6.96 -11.63 45.15
CA ASP A 14 7.79 -10.93 46.12
C ASP A 14 6.96 -10.50 47.33
N ARG A 15 7.38 -11.01 48.50
CA ARG A 15 6.77 -10.77 49.81
C ARG A 15 7.38 -9.50 50.36
N GLY A 16 6.53 -8.56 50.73
CA GLY A 16 6.95 -7.33 51.38
C GLY A 16 7.77 -7.56 52.66
N SER A 17 8.55 -6.55 53.01
CA SER A 17 8.41 -5.78 54.26
C SER A 17 9.75 -5.15 54.67
N ARG A 18 9.65 -3.95 55.23
CA ARG A 18 10.62 -3.26 56.10
C ARG A 18 11.57 -2.26 55.44
N LEU A 19 11.08 -1.04 55.27
CA LEU A 19 11.83 0.16 55.66
C LEU A 19 10.86 1.18 56.28
N ALA A 20 10.66 1.04 57.59
CA ALA A 20 10.21 2.13 58.44
C ALA A 20 11.41 2.57 59.28
N ARG A 21 11.99 3.74 58.98
CA ARG A 21 12.67 4.61 59.96
C ARG A 21 13.11 5.92 59.32
N GLY A 22 12.61 7.01 59.89
CA GLY A 22 13.21 8.34 59.78
C GLY A 22 12.50 9.31 58.84
N LEU A 23 11.25 9.66 59.12
CA LEU A 23 10.73 10.95 58.68
C LEU A 23 11.41 12.03 59.55
N PRO A 24 12.28 12.90 59.01
CA PRO A 24 12.65 14.10 59.73
C PRO A 24 11.37 14.91 59.95
N LEU A 25 11.12 15.32 61.19
CA LEU A 25 10.14 16.37 61.49
C LEU A 25 10.60 17.63 60.75
N ALA A 26 10.07 17.81 59.55
CA ALA A 26 10.28 18.99 58.76
C ALA A 26 9.67 20.17 59.52
N ASN A 27 10.54 21.05 60.00
CA ASN A 27 10.17 22.41 60.37
C ASN A 27 9.21 22.94 59.31
N HIS A 28 8.02 23.38 59.72
CA HIS A 28 7.08 24.12 58.89
C HIS A 28 7.64 25.52 58.58
N ALA A 29 8.77 25.58 57.86
CA ALA A 29 9.14 26.74 57.08
C ALA A 29 8.21 26.74 55.87
N GLY A 30 7.33 27.74 55.79
CA GLY A 30 6.19 27.77 54.90
C GLY A 30 6.55 27.42 53.45
N LEU A 31 5.90 26.38 52.93
CA LEU A 31 5.67 26.21 51.50
C LEU A 31 4.89 27.44 51.04
N THR A 32 5.62 28.47 50.61
CA THR A 32 5.00 29.70 50.15
C THR A 32 4.22 29.40 48.87
N LEU A 33 3.02 29.98 48.71
CA LEU A 33 2.20 29.81 47.49
C LEU A 33 2.99 30.10 46.20
N ILE A 34 4.03 30.95 46.29
CA ILE A 34 4.91 31.27 45.16
C ILE A 34 5.82 30.10 44.75
N GLU A 35 6.27 29.25 45.67
CA GLU A 35 7.07 28.07 45.35
C GLU A 35 6.24 27.03 44.59
N CYS A 36 5.00 26.79 45.03
CA CYS A 36 4.06 25.92 44.32
C CYS A 36 3.71 26.48 42.93
N LEU A 37 3.53 27.80 42.81
CA LEU A 37 3.29 28.46 41.53
C LEU A 37 4.48 28.28 40.57
N VAL A 38 5.70 28.49 41.04
CA VAL A 38 6.91 28.29 40.23
C VAL A 38 7.07 26.83 39.82
N ALA A 39 6.77 25.88 40.71
CA ALA A 39 6.83 24.44 40.39
C ALA A 39 5.86 24.08 39.26
N ILE A 40 4.61 24.56 39.30
CA ILE A 40 3.63 24.31 38.23
C ILE A 40 4.10 24.94 36.90
N VAL A 41 4.65 26.16 36.93
CA VAL A 41 5.19 26.82 35.73
C VAL A 41 6.36 26.03 35.15
N MET A 42 7.30 25.54 35.97
CA MET A 42 8.42 24.73 35.51
C MET A 42 7.97 23.41 34.92
N VAL A 43 7.02 22.72 35.55
CA VAL A 43 6.43 21.49 35.01
C VAL A 43 5.72 21.75 33.68
N ALA A 44 4.97 22.85 33.57
CA ALA A 44 4.29 23.22 32.33
C ALA A 44 5.29 23.52 31.20
N LEU A 45 6.39 24.23 31.48
CA LEU A 45 7.44 24.52 30.50
C LEU A 45 8.11 23.22 30.02
N VAL A 46 8.50 22.33 30.94
CA VAL A 46 9.12 21.05 30.60
C VAL A 46 8.15 20.17 29.80
N ALA A 47 6.89 20.08 30.21
CA ALA A 47 5.87 19.33 29.49
C ALA A 47 5.66 19.88 28.06
N SER A 48 5.61 21.21 27.91
CA SER A 48 5.48 21.85 26.61
C SER A 48 6.68 21.60 25.70
N ALA A 49 7.89 21.48 26.26
CA ALA A 49 9.12 21.24 25.50
C ALA A 49 9.22 19.79 24.97
N ILE A 50 8.64 18.81 25.68
CA ILE A 50 8.70 17.38 25.30
C ILE A 50 7.60 17.01 24.30
N THR A 51 6.44 17.68 24.37
CA THR A 51 5.25 17.32 23.57
C THR A 51 5.51 17.31 22.05
N PRO A 52 6.19 18.30 21.43
CA PRO A 52 6.42 18.31 19.99
C PRO A 52 7.20 17.10 19.48
N ALA A 53 8.18 16.62 20.26
CA ALA A 53 8.98 15.45 19.90
C ALA A 53 8.15 14.16 19.91
N LEU A 54 7.25 14.01 20.89
CA LEU A 54 6.35 12.85 20.97
C LEU A 54 5.35 12.84 19.83
N VAL A 55 4.73 13.98 19.53
CA VAL A 55 3.77 14.10 18.41
C VAL A 55 4.44 13.77 17.08
N LEU A 56 5.66 14.28 16.85
CA LEU A 56 6.41 13.98 15.63
C LEU A 56 6.76 12.49 15.52
N SER A 57 7.14 11.85 16.63
CA SER A 57 7.46 10.41 16.69
C SER A 57 6.26 9.51 16.37
N VAL A 58 5.08 9.85 16.88
CA VAL A 58 3.85 9.11 16.56
C VAL A 58 3.46 9.31 15.10
N ALA A 59 3.56 10.56 14.61
CA ALA A 59 3.22 10.87 13.22
C ALA A 59 4.08 10.12 12.21
N THR A 60 5.41 10.02 12.43
CA THR A 60 6.29 9.27 11.54
C THR A 60 5.97 7.77 11.55
N ARG A 61 5.66 7.20 12.72
CA ARG A 61 5.29 5.77 12.82
C ARG A 61 4.02 5.43 12.05
N VAL A 62 2.96 6.23 12.19
CA VAL A 62 1.70 6.01 11.46
C VAL A 62 1.92 6.13 9.95
N GLN A 63 2.76 7.07 9.53
CA GLN A 63 3.10 7.24 8.12
C GLN A 63 3.89 6.05 7.56
N SER A 64 4.85 5.52 8.33
CA SER A 64 5.58 4.30 7.94
C SER A 64 4.65 3.11 7.80
N GLN A 65 3.73 2.89 8.76
CA GLN A 65 2.76 1.81 8.68
C GLN A 65 1.85 1.92 7.46
N LYS A 66 1.36 3.13 7.17
CA LYS A 66 0.52 3.38 6.00
C LYS A 66 1.27 3.13 4.69
N ALA A 67 2.55 3.49 4.63
CA ALA A 67 3.39 3.23 3.46
C ALA A 67 3.64 1.72 3.26
N GLU A 68 3.88 0.97 4.34
CA GLU A 68 4.03 -0.49 4.30
C GLU A 68 2.75 -1.18 3.79
N GLN A 69 1.58 -0.77 4.28
CA GLN A 69 0.29 -1.28 3.81
C GLN A 69 0.06 -1.00 2.33
N ALA A 70 0.31 0.24 1.89
CA ALA A 70 0.19 0.62 0.49
C ALA A 70 1.14 -0.20 -0.41
N MET A 71 2.36 -0.47 0.06
CA MET A 71 3.34 -1.28 -0.64
C MET A 71 2.88 -2.74 -0.79
N ALA A 72 2.39 -3.34 0.31
CA ALA A 72 1.86 -4.69 0.29
C ALA A 72 0.63 -4.81 -0.64
N LEU A 73 -0.26 -3.82 -0.63
CA LEU A 73 -1.43 -3.77 -1.50
C LEU A 73 -1.06 -3.66 -2.99
N GLY A 74 -0.07 -2.82 -3.33
CA GLY A 74 0.35 -2.72 -4.73
C GLY A 74 1.05 -3.98 -5.24
N GLN A 75 1.79 -4.70 -4.38
CA GLN A 75 2.38 -5.99 -4.74
C GLN A 75 1.31 -7.07 -4.94
N SER A 76 0.31 -7.16 -4.06
CA SER A 76 -0.76 -8.15 -4.19
C SER A 76 -1.58 -7.96 -5.47
N GLU A 77 -1.79 -6.71 -5.90
CA GLU A 77 -2.45 -6.42 -7.17
C GLU A 77 -1.59 -6.84 -8.39
N ILE A 78 -0.26 -6.69 -8.33
CA ILE A 78 0.63 -7.23 -9.38
C ILE A 78 0.55 -8.76 -9.44
N ASP A 79 0.60 -9.43 -8.29
CA ASP A 79 0.55 -10.90 -8.23
C ASP A 79 -0.79 -11.43 -8.74
N ARG A 80 -1.88 -10.72 -8.43
CA ARG A 80 -3.20 -10.98 -8.99
C ARG A 80 -3.21 -10.83 -10.51
N ILE A 81 -2.66 -9.75 -11.06
CA ILE A 81 -2.60 -9.53 -12.52
C ILE A 81 -1.77 -10.61 -13.19
N ARG A 82 -0.64 -10.99 -12.58
CA ARG A 82 0.20 -12.08 -13.06
C ARG A 82 -0.57 -13.40 -13.09
N THR A 83 -1.32 -13.71 -12.02
CA THR A 83 -2.16 -14.90 -11.97
C THR A 83 -3.24 -14.89 -13.04
N LEU A 84 -3.85 -13.73 -13.32
CA LEU A 84 -4.82 -13.57 -14.41
C LEU A 84 -4.18 -13.75 -15.79
N ALA A 85 -2.95 -13.27 -15.96
CA ALA A 85 -2.16 -13.43 -17.18
C ALA A 85 -1.83 -14.90 -17.45
N GLU A 86 -1.37 -15.61 -16.42
CA GLU A 86 -1.05 -17.05 -16.51
C GLU A 86 -2.29 -17.89 -16.85
N ARG A 87 -3.49 -17.48 -16.39
CA ARG A 87 -4.76 -18.16 -16.71
C ARG A 87 -5.35 -17.80 -18.07
N GLY A 88 -4.70 -16.92 -18.86
CA GLY A 88 -5.25 -16.41 -20.12
C GLY A 88 -6.53 -15.57 -19.96
N GLN A 89 -6.81 -15.11 -18.73
CA GLN A 89 -7.98 -14.31 -18.39
C GLN A 89 -7.68 -12.82 -18.54
N LEU A 90 -7.12 -12.43 -19.70
CA LEU A 90 -6.84 -11.03 -20.06
C LEU A 90 -7.63 -10.57 -21.29
N VAL A 91 -8.48 -11.45 -21.83
CA VAL A 91 -9.40 -11.19 -22.94
C VAL A 91 -10.72 -10.66 -22.39
N PRO A 92 -11.35 -9.64 -23.03
CA PRO A 92 -12.64 -9.10 -22.58
C PRO A 92 -13.64 -10.20 -22.21
N PRO A 93 -14.34 -10.08 -21.08
CA PRO A 93 -14.61 -8.86 -20.30
C PRO A 93 -13.65 -8.61 -19.13
N THR A 94 -12.39 -9.04 -19.22
CA THR A 94 -11.47 -8.99 -18.07
C THR A 94 -11.09 -7.58 -17.61
N PRO A 95 -10.81 -7.41 -16.30
CA PRO A 95 -10.88 -6.14 -15.59
C PRO A 95 -9.65 -5.23 -15.74
N LEU A 96 -8.84 -5.39 -16.79
CA LEU A 96 -7.60 -4.64 -16.93
C LEU A 96 -7.64 -3.72 -18.14
N PRO A 97 -7.79 -2.41 -17.94
CA PRO A 97 -7.89 -1.47 -19.04
C PRO A 97 -6.55 -1.37 -19.75
N ALA A 98 -6.57 -1.65 -21.06
CA ALA A 98 -5.42 -1.45 -21.92
C ALA A 98 -5.33 0.02 -22.34
N LEU A 99 -4.13 0.57 -22.33
CA LEU A 99 -3.83 1.86 -22.93
C LEU A 99 -3.99 1.77 -24.45
N THR A 100 -4.50 2.83 -25.05
CA THR A 100 -4.66 2.95 -26.51
C THR A 100 -3.32 3.05 -27.25
N ALA A 101 -2.23 3.37 -26.54
CA ALA A 101 -0.86 3.41 -27.08
C ALA A 101 0.18 2.87 -26.05
N ASP A 102 1.13 2.06 -26.53
CA ASP A 102 2.17 1.45 -25.70
C ASP A 102 3.24 2.44 -25.22
N SER A 103 3.46 3.52 -25.97
CA SER A 103 4.38 4.62 -25.62
C SER A 103 3.87 5.49 -24.45
N ALA A 104 2.60 5.35 -24.05
CA ALA A 104 2.01 6.08 -22.94
C ALA A 104 2.16 5.35 -21.58
N PHE A 105 2.92 4.25 -21.48
CA PHE A 105 2.92 3.43 -20.27
C PHE A 105 3.33 4.16 -18.98
N ARG A 106 4.46 4.89 -19.01
CA ARG A 106 4.81 5.86 -17.96
C ARG A 106 4.09 7.20 -18.15
N GLY A 107 3.61 7.42 -19.36
CA GLY A 107 3.06 8.66 -19.88
C GLY A 107 1.56 8.85 -19.74
N VAL A 108 0.80 7.94 -19.09
CA VAL A 108 -0.66 8.06 -18.92
C VAL A 108 -0.96 9.40 -18.25
N THR A 109 -1.30 10.39 -19.08
CA THR A 109 -1.55 11.79 -18.72
C THR A 109 -2.95 11.98 -18.19
N GLU A 110 -3.79 10.96 -18.31
CA GLU A 110 -5.17 11.00 -17.87
C GLU A 110 -5.22 10.66 -16.38
N VAL A 111 -5.56 11.69 -15.63
CA VAL A 111 -5.76 11.65 -14.19
C VAL A 111 -6.96 10.75 -13.86
N PRO A 112 -6.89 9.96 -12.77
CA PRO A 112 -8.04 9.23 -12.32
C PRO A 112 -9.29 10.10 -12.22
N VAL A 113 -10.33 9.73 -12.97
CA VAL A 113 -11.66 10.31 -12.78
C VAL A 113 -12.20 9.68 -11.51
N ALA A 114 -12.74 10.52 -10.62
CA ALA A 114 -13.25 10.15 -9.31
C ALA A 114 -13.92 8.77 -9.34
N ALA A 115 -13.49 7.91 -8.42
CA ALA A 115 -13.89 6.51 -8.32
C ALA A 115 -15.35 6.32 -8.73
N ASN A 116 -15.59 5.60 -9.82
CA ASN A 116 -16.87 4.91 -9.96
C ASN A 116 -16.92 3.99 -8.74
N ASN A 117 -17.76 4.32 -7.76
CA ASN A 117 -17.85 3.70 -6.44
C ASN A 117 -18.05 2.19 -6.55
N VAL A 118 -16.96 1.47 -6.74
CA VAL A 118 -16.84 0.07 -6.44
C VAL A 118 -16.01 0.04 -5.18
N LEU A 119 -16.73 0.07 -4.06
CA LEU A 119 -16.21 -0.39 -2.79
C LEU A 119 -15.87 -1.87 -3.00
N ASP A 120 -14.62 -2.14 -3.36
CA ASP A 120 -14.07 -3.47 -3.18
C ASP A 120 -13.78 -3.59 -1.70
N ASN A 121 -14.80 -4.02 -0.95
CA ASN A 121 -14.59 -4.65 0.33
C ASN A 121 -13.77 -5.90 0.04
N ASP A 122 -12.44 -5.77 0.07
CA ASP A 122 -11.56 -6.91 -0.05
C ASP A 122 -11.90 -7.89 1.09
N PRO A 123 -12.35 -9.13 0.80
CA PRO A 123 -12.54 -10.13 1.84
C PRO A 123 -11.23 -10.54 2.53
N ALA A 124 -10.06 -10.04 2.10
CA ALA A 124 -8.82 -10.18 2.85
C ALA A 124 -8.68 -9.23 4.06
N ALA A 125 -9.52 -8.20 4.19
CA ALA A 125 -9.64 -7.37 5.40
C ALA A 125 -10.63 -7.93 6.45
N GLN A 126 -11.16 -9.14 6.24
CA GLN A 126 -12.03 -9.88 7.18
C GLN A 126 -11.26 -10.90 8.04
N VAL A 127 -9.95 -10.73 8.27
CA VAL A 127 -9.21 -11.58 9.22
C VAL A 127 -9.25 -10.94 10.62
N GLY A 128 -10.46 -10.91 11.18
CA GLY A 128 -10.73 -10.49 12.56
C GLY A 128 -11.81 -11.31 13.27
N ALA A 129 -12.41 -12.30 12.60
CA ALA A 129 -13.34 -13.23 13.23
C ALA A 129 -12.82 -14.66 13.06
N ALA A 130 -12.51 -15.29 14.20
CA ALA A 130 -12.16 -16.70 14.26
C ALA A 130 -13.32 -17.57 13.75
N VAL A 131 -13.29 -17.94 12.47
CA VAL A 131 -13.89 -19.17 11.95
C VAL A 131 -12.98 -19.70 10.84
N GLY A 132 -12.34 -20.84 11.10
CA GLY A 132 -11.99 -21.85 10.11
C GLY A 132 -11.07 -21.43 8.95
N LEU A 133 -9.86 -21.98 8.97
CA LEU A 133 -9.13 -22.37 7.76
C LEU A 133 -10.10 -23.09 6.80
N ASN A 134 -10.66 -22.39 5.81
CA ASN A 134 -11.32 -22.85 4.58
C ASN A 134 -12.16 -21.70 3.98
N ASN A 135 -11.53 -20.68 3.40
CA ASN A 135 -12.23 -19.83 2.44
C ASN A 135 -11.33 -19.36 1.29
N ILE A 136 -10.81 -20.35 0.57
CA ILE A 136 -10.77 -20.28 -0.89
C ILE A 136 -12.25 -20.33 -1.33
N VAL A 137 -12.91 -19.19 -1.55
CA VAL A 137 -14.07 -18.94 -2.43
C VAL A 137 -14.35 -17.43 -2.27
N ASN A 138 -14.00 -16.58 -3.23
CA ASN A 138 -14.78 -16.41 -4.45
C ASN A 138 -14.23 -17.18 -5.65
N ARG A 139 -14.76 -18.39 -5.89
CA ARG A 139 -14.91 -18.90 -7.26
C ARG A 139 -16.20 -18.38 -7.92
N ASN A 140 -17.14 -17.79 -7.17
CA ASN A 140 -18.46 -17.34 -7.64
C ASN A 140 -18.90 -15.94 -7.14
N GLY A 141 -18.00 -15.13 -6.61
CA GLY A 141 -18.33 -13.72 -6.35
C GLY A 141 -18.42 -12.99 -7.67
N PRO A 142 -19.19 -11.89 -7.75
CA PRO A 142 -19.12 -11.05 -8.94
C PRO A 142 -17.65 -10.74 -9.19
N ALA A 143 -17.18 -11.09 -10.39
CA ALA A 143 -15.87 -10.68 -10.85
C ALA A 143 -15.75 -9.19 -10.52
N LEU A 144 -14.70 -8.83 -9.78
CA LEU A 144 -14.47 -7.44 -9.38
C LEU A 144 -14.63 -6.58 -10.64
N PRO A 145 -15.53 -5.59 -10.61
CA PRO A 145 -16.03 -4.97 -11.81
C PRO A 145 -14.88 -4.45 -12.64
N ALA A 146 -14.94 -4.76 -13.93
CA ALA A 146 -13.87 -4.45 -14.85
C ALA A 146 -13.60 -2.95 -14.83
N THR A 147 -12.36 -2.56 -14.51
CA THR A 147 -11.93 -1.21 -14.83
C THR A 147 -11.82 -1.14 -16.35
N THR A 148 -12.80 -0.47 -16.95
CA THR A 148 -12.95 -0.33 -18.41
C THR A 148 -12.11 0.82 -18.94
N ASN A 149 -11.61 1.68 -18.06
CA ASN A 149 -10.81 2.84 -18.41
C ASN A 149 -9.54 2.88 -17.52
N PRO A 150 -8.35 3.16 -18.09
CA PRO A 150 -7.10 3.25 -17.33
C PRO A 150 -7.08 4.33 -16.24
N THR A 151 -8.05 5.26 -16.27
CA THR A 151 -8.26 6.29 -15.24
C THR A 151 -9.13 5.81 -14.07
N GLN A 152 -9.74 4.63 -14.14
CA GLN A 152 -10.56 4.16 -13.02
C GLN A 152 -9.70 3.63 -11.89
N THR A 153 -10.13 3.92 -10.67
CA THR A 153 -9.52 3.44 -9.43
C THR A 153 -10.46 2.52 -8.68
N ARG A 154 -9.90 1.53 -7.98
CA ARG A 154 -10.61 0.64 -7.06
C ARG A 154 -10.35 1.10 -5.62
N GLN A 155 -11.38 1.15 -4.80
CA GLN A 155 -11.26 1.53 -3.39
C GLN A 155 -10.92 0.30 -2.54
N PHE A 156 -10.06 0.47 -1.54
CA PHE A 156 -9.68 -0.59 -0.60
C PHE A 156 -9.77 -0.06 0.83
N ASP A 157 -10.52 -0.77 1.66
CA ASP A 157 -10.57 -0.61 3.11
C ASP A 157 -9.70 -1.72 3.73
N VAL A 158 -8.60 -1.34 4.38
CA VAL A 158 -7.61 -2.30 4.91
C VAL A 158 -7.91 -2.64 6.37
N ASN A 159 -8.56 -1.74 7.10
CA ASN A 159 -8.87 -1.91 8.52
C ASN A 159 -10.31 -2.38 8.76
N ASN A 160 -11.13 -2.46 7.69
CA ASN A 160 -12.54 -2.85 7.69
C ASN A 160 -13.39 -1.97 8.62
N ASP A 161 -13.12 -0.66 8.64
CA ASP A 161 -13.91 0.33 9.38
C ASP A 161 -15.11 0.88 8.60
N GLY A 162 -15.30 0.43 7.35
CA GLY A 162 -16.36 0.87 6.46
C GLY A 162 -16.01 2.15 5.70
N THR A 163 -14.80 2.67 5.86
CA THR A 163 -14.25 3.78 5.08
C THR A 163 -13.00 3.31 4.31
N PRO A 164 -12.93 3.57 2.99
CA PRO A 164 -11.76 3.18 2.23
C PRO A 164 -10.52 3.98 2.64
N ASP A 165 -9.43 3.28 2.90
CA ASP A 165 -8.11 3.85 3.25
C ASP A 165 -7.32 4.25 2.01
N PHE A 166 -7.45 3.45 0.95
CA PHE A 166 -6.64 3.53 -0.26
C PHE A 166 -7.48 3.46 -1.52
N VAL A 167 -6.89 3.97 -2.59
CA VAL A 167 -7.41 3.80 -3.95
C VAL A 167 -6.29 3.33 -4.87
N VAL A 168 -6.55 2.26 -5.61
CA VAL A 168 -5.58 1.62 -6.49
C VAL A 168 -5.97 1.87 -7.94
N GLN A 169 -5.06 2.48 -8.69
CA GLN A 169 -5.16 2.61 -10.13
C GLN A 169 -4.32 1.52 -10.79
N THR A 170 -4.97 0.68 -11.59
CA THR A 170 -4.33 -0.40 -12.33
C THR A 170 -4.57 -0.22 -13.83
N TYR A 171 -3.50 -0.27 -14.63
CA TYR A 171 -3.60 -0.21 -16.09
C TYR A 171 -2.48 -1.02 -16.73
N ARG A 172 -2.65 -1.36 -18.01
CA ARG A 172 -1.65 -2.08 -18.79
C ARG A 172 -1.41 -1.45 -20.16
N THR A 173 -0.26 -1.71 -20.76
CA THR A 173 -0.08 -1.49 -22.21
C THR A 173 -0.92 -2.48 -23.01
N ARG A 174 -1.13 -2.19 -24.30
CA ARG A 174 -1.73 -3.15 -25.22
C ARG A 174 -0.86 -4.39 -25.31
N GLY A 175 0.47 -4.17 -25.37
CA GLY A 175 1.46 -5.23 -25.36
C GLY A 175 1.56 -5.97 -26.69
N LEU A 176 2.39 -7.01 -26.70
CA LEU A 176 2.42 -7.98 -27.78
C LEU A 176 1.19 -8.88 -27.67
N VAL A 177 0.41 -8.93 -28.75
CA VAL A 177 -0.80 -9.75 -28.85
C VAL A 177 -0.56 -10.83 -29.90
N VAL A 178 -0.75 -12.09 -29.52
CA VAL A 178 -0.65 -13.25 -30.41
C VAL A 178 -2.01 -13.95 -30.39
N ASN A 179 -2.60 -14.18 -31.56
CA ASN A 179 -3.92 -14.80 -31.71
C ASN A 179 -5.04 -14.11 -30.90
N GLY A 180 -4.97 -12.79 -30.73
CA GLY A 180 -5.95 -12.02 -29.97
C GLY A 180 -5.74 -12.01 -28.45
N GLU A 181 -4.72 -12.70 -27.94
CA GLU A 181 -4.38 -12.75 -26.52
C GLU A 181 -3.08 -11.99 -26.22
N PRO A 182 -3.03 -11.15 -25.17
CA PRO A 182 -1.81 -10.45 -24.78
C PRO A 182 -0.81 -11.43 -24.15
N VAL A 183 0.35 -11.60 -24.79
CA VAL A 183 1.41 -12.52 -24.35
C VAL A 183 2.51 -11.83 -23.55
N ALA A 184 2.75 -10.55 -23.82
CA ALA A 184 3.70 -9.73 -23.09
C ALA A 184 3.22 -8.27 -23.05
N PHE A 185 3.17 -7.67 -21.87
CA PHE A 185 2.71 -6.29 -21.69
C PHE A 185 3.33 -5.69 -20.44
N ALA A 186 3.31 -4.38 -20.33
CA ALA A 186 3.70 -3.68 -19.11
C ALA A 186 2.45 -3.32 -18.29
N VAL A 187 2.59 -3.39 -16.97
CA VAL A 187 1.54 -3.17 -15.97
C VAL A 187 1.97 -2.09 -15.00
N GLY A 188 1.12 -1.08 -14.85
CA GLY A 188 1.28 0.00 -13.89
C GLY A 188 0.25 -0.16 -12.78
N VAL A 189 0.72 -0.16 -11.53
CA VAL A 189 -0.13 -0.12 -10.33
C VAL A 189 0.27 1.07 -9.50
N ARG A 190 -0.66 1.96 -9.21
CA ARG A 190 -0.44 3.14 -8.36
C ARG A 190 -1.40 3.10 -7.19
N VAL A 191 -0.89 3.27 -5.99
CA VAL A 191 -1.70 3.30 -4.76
C VAL A 191 -1.69 4.72 -4.23
N TYR A 192 -2.87 5.32 -4.13
CA TYR A 192 -3.07 6.65 -3.58
C TYR A 192 -3.78 6.56 -2.23
N ASP A 193 -3.64 7.61 -1.43
CA ASP A 193 -4.52 7.83 -0.27
C ASP A 193 -5.95 8.04 -0.76
N TYR A 194 -6.95 7.50 -0.07
CA TYR A 194 -8.35 7.72 -0.44
C TYR A 194 -8.70 9.21 -0.54
N ASN A 195 -8.15 10.05 0.36
CA ASN A 195 -8.38 11.50 0.33
C ASN A 195 -7.82 12.17 -0.92
N ALA A 196 -6.82 11.59 -1.59
CA ALA A 196 -6.29 12.13 -2.84
C ALA A 196 -7.33 12.06 -3.97
N VAL A 197 -8.19 11.04 -3.99
CA VAL A 197 -9.26 10.90 -5.00
C VAL A 197 -10.57 11.51 -4.52
N ALA A 198 -10.92 11.34 -3.24
CA ALA A 198 -12.18 11.84 -2.68
C ALA A 198 -12.20 13.37 -2.54
N ASN A 199 -11.08 13.96 -2.11
CA ASN A 199 -10.94 15.40 -1.85
C ASN A 199 -9.98 16.09 -2.83
N GLY A 200 -9.33 15.33 -3.73
CA GLY A 200 -8.54 15.90 -4.81
C GLY A 200 -9.44 16.68 -5.75
N THR A 201 -9.09 17.93 -6.05
CA THR A 201 -9.69 18.71 -7.13
C THR A 201 -9.56 17.91 -8.43
N GLY A 202 -10.63 17.19 -8.81
CA GLY A 202 -10.71 16.12 -9.80
C GLY A 202 -9.96 16.36 -11.11
N GLY A 203 -8.64 16.16 -11.13
CA GLY A 203 -7.85 16.36 -12.34
C GLY A 203 -6.35 16.59 -12.19
N ASN A 204 -5.76 16.57 -10.97
CA ASN A 204 -4.31 16.81 -10.78
C ASN A 204 -3.60 15.71 -9.97
N LEU A 205 -3.95 14.43 -10.13
CA LEU A 205 -3.16 13.36 -9.53
C LEU A 205 -1.85 13.21 -10.30
N GLU A 206 -0.76 13.22 -9.55
CA GLU A 206 0.58 13.01 -10.04
C GLU A 206 0.89 11.52 -10.15
N ARG A 207 2.02 11.21 -10.80
CA ARG A 207 2.40 9.85 -11.19
C ARG A 207 3.60 9.31 -10.43
N GLU A 208 4.40 10.23 -9.90
CA GLU A 208 5.62 9.94 -9.17
C GLU A 208 5.30 9.70 -7.71
N PRO A 209 5.84 8.63 -7.10
CA PRO A 209 5.61 8.33 -5.70
C PRO A 209 6.08 9.50 -4.83
N ILE A 210 5.34 9.76 -3.75
CA ILE A 210 5.72 10.76 -2.76
C ILE A 210 7.02 10.37 -2.08
N SER A 211 7.91 11.34 -1.82
CA SER A 211 9.03 11.08 -0.91
C SER A 211 8.48 10.99 0.52
N LEU A 212 8.85 9.93 1.25
CA LEU A 212 8.44 9.70 2.65
C LEU A 212 9.13 10.67 3.65
N GLY A 213 9.56 11.84 3.18
CA GLY A 213 10.22 12.86 3.98
C GLY A 213 9.26 13.68 4.84
N ILE A 214 9.75 14.13 5.99
CA ILE A 214 9.04 15.03 6.92
C ILE A 214 8.54 16.32 6.24
N SER A 215 9.19 16.75 5.16
CA SER A 215 8.85 17.96 4.40
C SER A 215 7.86 17.76 3.25
N ALA A 216 7.35 16.55 3.04
CA ALA A 216 6.31 16.31 2.05
C ALA A 216 4.99 16.91 2.54
N GLY A 217 4.79 18.21 2.26
CA GLY A 217 3.62 18.97 2.68
C GLY A 217 2.31 18.28 2.30
N GLN A 218 1.26 18.51 3.10
CA GLN A 218 -0.04 17.85 2.97
C GLN A 218 -0.63 17.93 1.55
N GLY A 219 -0.33 18.99 0.79
CA GLY A 219 -0.74 19.14 -0.61
C GLY A 219 -0.14 18.09 -1.58
N GLN A 220 1.04 17.55 -1.30
CA GLN A 220 1.67 16.50 -2.12
C GLN A 220 1.01 15.14 -1.89
N ARG A 221 0.55 14.85 -0.66
CA ARG A 221 -0.15 13.61 -0.30
C ARG A 221 -1.53 13.48 -0.95
N LEU A 222 -2.16 14.61 -1.23
CA LEU A 222 -3.46 14.66 -1.90
C LEU A 222 -3.36 14.50 -3.43
N ARG A 223 -2.15 14.37 -3.98
CA ARG A 223 -1.95 14.31 -5.43
C ARG A 223 -1.04 13.18 -5.86
N ARG A 224 0.00 12.85 -5.09
CA ARG A 224 0.97 11.81 -5.45
C ARG A 224 0.56 10.43 -4.92
N PRO A 225 0.87 9.35 -5.66
CA PRO A 225 0.74 8.02 -5.11
C PRO A 225 1.69 7.84 -3.94
N ILE A 226 1.27 7.05 -2.95
CA ILE A 226 2.13 6.60 -1.85
C ILE A 226 3.19 5.66 -2.42
N THR A 227 2.78 4.79 -3.32
CA THR A 227 3.67 3.89 -4.06
C THR A 227 3.17 3.69 -5.49
N ALA A 228 4.11 3.49 -6.40
CA ALA A 228 3.85 3.18 -7.79
C ALA A 228 4.79 2.06 -8.25
N PHE A 229 4.20 1.02 -8.82
CA PHE A 229 4.91 -0.12 -9.37
C PHE A 229 4.72 -0.17 -10.88
N TYR A 230 5.80 -0.45 -11.58
CA TYR A 230 5.82 -0.62 -13.03
C TYR A 230 6.59 -1.90 -13.31
N THR A 231 5.92 -2.89 -13.88
CA THR A 231 6.52 -4.17 -14.21
C THR A 231 6.08 -4.66 -15.58
N THR A 232 6.83 -5.59 -16.16
CA THR A 232 6.45 -6.29 -17.38
C THR A 232 5.98 -7.69 -17.02
N VAL A 233 4.82 -8.08 -17.55
CA VAL A 233 4.23 -9.41 -17.39
C VAL A 233 4.30 -10.11 -18.74
N SER A 234 4.78 -11.35 -18.73
CA SER A 234 4.78 -12.25 -19.89
C SER A 234 4.17 -13.59 -19.52
N VAL A 235 3.36 -14.16 -20.41
CA VAL A 235 2.71 -15.46 -20.20
C VAL A 235 3.71 -16.58 -20.48
N SER A 236 4.07 -17.37 -19.47
CA SER A 236 5.17 -18.36 -19.56
C SER A 236 4.79 -19.72 -20.14
N GLU A 237 3.50 -20.06 -20.25
CA GLU A 237 3.08 -21.40 -20.67
C GLU A 237 3.27 -21.69 -22.17
N ARG A 238 3.70 -20.71 -22.96
CA ARG A 238 4.04 -20.89 -24.38
C ARG A 238 5.54 -21.13 -24.54
N GLY A 239 5.90 -22.11 -25.36
CA GLY A 239 7.31 -22.40 -25.71
C GLY A 239 8.06 -21.19 -26.28
N ASP A 240 7.33 -20.23 -26.85
CA ASP A 240 7.87 -18.99 -27.43
C ASP A 240 7.85 -17.77 -26.48
N SER A 241 7.50 -17.96 -25.20
CA SER A 241 7.30 -16.84 -24.24
C SER A 241 8.53 -15.94 -24.08
N LEU A 242 9.75 -16.50 -24.11
CA LEU A 242 10.99 -15.74 -24.08
C LEU A 242 11.18 -14.92 -25.36
N CYS A 243 10.86 -15.49 -26.52
CA CYS A 243 10.94 -14.81 -27.82
C CYS A 243 9.94 -13.67 -27.90
N ASP A 244 8.73 -13.87 -27.37
CA ASP A 244 7.68 -12.85 -27.28
C ASP A 244 8.06 -11.70 -26.36
N LEU A 245 8.66 -12.00 -25.19
CA LEU A 245 9.17 -10.97 -24.29
C LEU A 245 10.30 -10.15 -24.94
N LEU A 246 11.22 -10.80 -25.65
CA LEU A 246 12.30 -10.12 -26.39
C LEU A 246 11.76 -9.27 -27.54
N ARG A 247 10.76 -9.73 -28.28
CA ARG A 247 10.09 -8.92 -29.30
C ARG A 247 9.40 -7.70 -28.70
N TYR A 248 8.73 -7.88 -27.56
CA TYR A 248 8.10 -6.78 -26.83
C TYR A 248 9.13 -5.76 -26.35
N SER A 249 10.28 -6.20 -25.81
CA SER A 249 11.34 -5.29 -25.35
C SER A 249 11.98 -4.51 -26.51
N GLN A 250 12.20 -5.14 -27.67
CA GLN A 250 12.67 -4.47 -28.88
C GLN A 250 11.67 -3.41 -29.37
N SER A 251 10.39 -3.77 -29.41
CA SER A 251 9.32 -2.86 -29.85
C SER A 251 9.17 -1.63 -28.96
N THR A 252 9.51 -1.74 -27.67
CA THR A 252 9.34 -0.65 -26.69
C THR A 252 10.60 0.20 -26.54
N THR A 253 11.80 -0.39 -26.68
CA THR A 253 13.07 0.33 -26.50
C THR A 253 13.71 0.81 -27.81
N GLY A 254 13.28 0.27 -28.96
CA GLY A 254 13.93 0.50 -30.25
C GLY A 254 15.33 -0.10 -30.35
N VAL A 255 15.79 -0.83 -29.32
CA VAL A 255 17.09 -1.50 -29.31
C VAL A 255 16.93 -2.85 -29.99
N ASN A 256 17.65 -3.07 -31.09
CA ASN A 256 17.72 -4.37 -31.73
C ASN A 256 18.51 -5.34 -30.85
N VAL A 257 17.80 -6.23 -30.16
CA VAL A 257 18.41 -7.34 -29.41
C VAL A 257 18.56 -8.53 -30.34
N THR A 258 19.76 -9.13 -30.41
CA THR A 258 19.99 -10.33 -31.22
C THR A 258 19.09 -11.46 -30.72
N ARG A 259 18.22 -11.98 -31.60
CA ARG A 259 17.30 -13.07 -31.22
C ARG A 259 18.07 -14.37 -30.98
N PRO A 260 17.74 -15.13 -29.93
CA PRO A 260 18.27 -16.48 -29.75
C PRO A 260 17.95 -17.38 -30.94
N PRO A 261 18.85 -18.33 -31.28
CA PRO A 261 18.54 -19.36 -32.26
C PRO A 261 17.34 -20.19 -31.77
N GLY A 262 16.30 -20.29 -32.61
CA GLY A 262 15.06 -21.01 -32.29
C GLY A 262 13.82 -20.12 -32.16
N CYS A 263 13.96 -18.79 -32.10
CA CYS A 263 12.81 -17.89 -32.15
C CYS A 263 12.25 -17.77 -33.58
N PRO A 264 10.92 -17.90 -33.79
CA PRO A 264 10.33 -17.68 -35.11
C PRO A 264 10.53 -16.22 -35.60
N PRO A 265 10.64 -16.02 -36.93
CA PRO A 265 10.87 -14.71 -37.55
C PRO A 265 9.73 -13.74 -37.30
#